data_AF-A0A364GML8-F1
#
_entry.id   AF-A0A364GML8-F1
#
_cell.length_a   1.000
_cell.length_b   1.000
_cell.length_c   1.000
_cell.angle_alpha   90.00
_cell.angle_beta   90.00
_cell.angle_gamma   90.00
#
_symmetry.space_group_name_H-M   'P 1'
#
loop_
_entity.id
_entity.type
_entity.pdbx_description
1 polymer ?
#
loop_
_entity_poly.entity_id
_entity_poly.type
_entity_poly.pdbx_seq_one_letter_code
_entity_poly.pdbx_strand_id
1 'polypeptide(L)'
;MAIKTSWVLPPHTIGGLDHIGTQGPCILIYSQLLPGITNVTDRARYYSFYPWLIRSYAERDTHRENFNAFLDAYRKADCLFTMIAERHAQVMGDDAARHGPAMVGRDTLNDAVKLVGEGQSVRLSTYATREDSSERYFANRLGGLGQYYAGTLTQLDILATVEKPWLSYTHERGDRLRLAPTHRSSRKRSLWELNMRVPAKSLPQR
;
A
#
# COMPACT_ATOMS: atom_id res chain seq x y z
N MET A 1 -12.62 -32.60 -49.07
CA MET A 1 -11.99 -32.41 -47.75
C MET A 1 -11.24 -31.08 -47.79
N ALA A 2 -11.77 -30.03 -47.18
CA ALA A 2 -11.19 -28.68 -47.28
C ALA A 2 -10.06 -28.50 -46.27
N ILE A 3 -8.85 -28.20 -46.74
CA ILE A 3 -7.69 -27.92 -45.89
C ILE A 3 -7.88 -26.50 -45.32
N LYS A 4 -8.08 -26.41 -44.01
CA LYS A 4 -8.25 -25.14 -43.29
C LYS A 4 -6.86 -24.66 -42.85
N THR A 5 -6.24 -23.75 -43.61
CA THR A 5 -4.93 -23.17 -43.27
C THR A 5 -5.12 -21.96 -42.34
N SER A 6 -4.75 -22.10 -41.08
CA SER A 6 -4.82 -21.03 -40.07
C SER A 6 -3.79 -19.91 -40.29
N TRP A 7 -2.74 -20.16 -41.08
CA TRP A 7 -1.63 -19.24 -41.32
C TRP A 7 -1.96 -18.03 -42.22
N VAL A 8 -3.13 -18.02 -42.87
CA VAL A 8 -3.59 -16.90 -43.72
C VAL A 8 -4.59 -16.00 -42.97
N LEU A 9 -4.98 -16.37 -41.75
CA LEU A 9 -5.83 -15.52 -40.92
C LEU A 9 -4.99 -14.38 -40.34
N PRO A 10 -5.51 -13.13 -40.33
CA PRO A 10 -4.83 -12.04 -39.64
C PRO A 10 -4.60 -12.46 -38.19
N PRO A 11 -3.40 -12.21 -37.63
CA PRO A 11 -3.10 -12.60 -36.27
C PRO A 11 -4.12 -11.95 -35.35
N HIS A 12 -4.80 -12.76 -34.53
CA HIS A 12 -5.58 -12.23 -33.44
C HIS A 12 -4.62 -11.47 -32.53
N THR A 13 -4.89 -10.18 -32.31
CA THR A 13 -4.14 -9.38 -31.34
C THR A 13 -4.33 -9.98 -29.96
N ILE A 14 -3.35 -10.76 -29.52
CA ILE A 14 -3.28 -11.22 -28.15
C ILE A 14 -2.83 -10.00 -27.35
N GLY A 15 -3.73 -9.41 -26.57
CA GLY A 15 -3.39 -8.30 -25.68
C GLY A 15 -2.43 -8.79 -24.61
N GLY A 16 -1.16 -8.43 -24.73
CA GLY A 16 -0.12 -8.68 -23.74
C GLY A 16 0.71 -7.43 -23.51
N LEU A 17 1.18 -7.22 -22.28
CA LEU A 17 2.06 -6.08 -21.98
C LEU A 17 3.42 -6.16 -22.73
N ASP A 18 3.79 -7.35 -23.23
CA ASP A 18 5.11 -7.65 -23.79
C ASP A 18 5.05 -8.24 -25.22
N HIS A 19 4.53 -7.47 -26.19
CA HIS A 19 4.35 -7.93 -27.58
C HIS A 19 5.65 -8.33 -28.30
N ILE A 20 6.79 -7.78 -27.86
CA ILE A 20 8.11 -8.01 -28.47
C ILE A 20 9.04 -8.86 -27.59
N GLY A 21 8.57 -9.33 -26.43
CA GLY A 21 9.34 -10.17 -25.52
C GLY A 21 10.51 -9.47 -24.82
N THR A 22 10.52 -8.13 -24.78
CA THR A 22 11.62 -7.34 -24.18
C THR A 22 11.41 -7.11 -22.69
N GLN A 23 10.17 -7.17 -22.19
CA GLN A 23 9.86 -6.93 -20.78
C GLN A 23 10.43 -8.04 -19.89
N GLY A 24 10.29 -9.30 -20.30
CA GLY A 24 10.79 -10.46 -19.53
C GLY A 24 12.29 -10.37 -19.19
N PRO A 25 13.19 -10.24 -20.18
CA PRO A 25 14.62 -10.07 -19.94
C PRO A 25 14.95 -8.84 -19.09
N CYS A 26 14.26 -7.71 -19.29
CA CYS A 26 14.47 -6.50 -18.49
C CYS A 26 14.11 -6.71 -17.01
N ILE A 27 12.99 -7.40 -16.72
CA ILE A 27 12.60 -7.75 -15.35
C ILE A 27 13.64 -8.68 -14.72
N LEU A 28 14.12 -9.67 -15.48
CA LEU A 28 15.12 -10.63 -14.98
C LEU A 28 16.44 -9.94 -14.63
N ILE A 29 17.01 -9.16 -15.55
CA ILE A 29 18.25 -8.40 -15.32
C ILE A 29 18.08 -7.44 -14.14
N TYR A 30 16.96 -6.72 -14.08
CA TYR A 30 16.67 -5.80 -12.98
C TYR A 30 16.64 -6.53 -11.62
N SER A 31 15.97 -7.68 -11.54
CA SER A 31 15.87 -8.47 -10.31
C SER A 31 17.22 -9.02 -9.82
N GLN A 32 18.17 -9.24 -10.73
CA GLN A 32 19.53 -9.64 -10.40
C GLN A 32 20.38 -8.47 -9.90
N LEU A 33 20.21 -7.28 -10.48
CA LEU A 33 20.94 -6.08 -10.09
C LEU A 33 20.45 -5.50 -8.76
N LEU A 34 19.13 -5.50 -8.53
CA LEU A 34 18.49 -4.89 -7.36
C LEU A 34 17.51 -5.88 -6.72
N PRO A 35 18.00 -6.98 -6.13
CA PRO A 35 17.14 -8.00 -5.53
C PRO A 35 16.30 -7.38 -4.40
N GLY A 36 15.00 -7.66 -4.42
CA GLY A 36 14.08 -7.13 -3.41
C GLY A 36 13.77 -5.63 -3.52
N ILE A 37 14.15 -4.95 -4.61
CA ILE A 37 13.63 -3.63 -4.97
C ILE A 37 12.67 -3.80 -6.15
N THR A 38 11.51 -3.15 -6.11
CA THR A 38 10.55 -3.16 -7.23
C THR A 38 10.79 -1.97 -8.17
N ASN A 39 10.67 -2.20 -9.48
CA ASN A 39 10.65 -1.15 -10.50
C ASN A 39 9.24 -0.64 -10.82
N VAL A 40 8.21 -1.25 -10.22
CA VAL A 40 6.79 -0.91 -10.50
C VAL A 40 6.36 0.33 -9.70
N THR A 41 6.98 0.56 -8.53
CA THR A 41 6.64 1.68 -7.65
C THR A 41 7.91 2.34 -7.12
N ASP A 42 7.95 3.66 -7.07
CA ASP A 42 9.10 4.47 -6.63
C ASP A 42 9.15 4.72 -5.10
N ARG A 43 8.30 4.05 -4.32
CA ARG A 43 8.00 4.44 -2.93
C ARG A 43 8.71 3.57 -1.89
N ALA A 44 9.97 3.91 -1.61
CA ALA A 44 10.78 3.28 -0.55
C ALA A 44 10.09 3.24 0.83
N ARG A 45 9.23 4.21 1.15
CA ARG A 45 8.48 4.29 2.41
C ARG A 45 7.65 3.04 2.74
N TYR A 46 7.12 2.34 1.73
CA TYR A 46 6.33 1.13 1.94
C TYR A 46 7.17 -0.05 2.44
N TYR A 47 8.47 -0.05 2.17
CA TYR A 47 9.42 -1.03 2.73
C TYR A 47 9.57 -0.92 4.24
N SER A 48 9.26 0.24 4.84
CA SER A 48 9.24 0.42 6.28
C SER A 48 7.82 0.30 6.84
N PHE A 49 6.82 0.83 6.14
CA PHE A 49 5.44 0.87 6.61
C PHE A 49 4.84 -0.53 6.79
N TYR A 50 4.95 -1.41 5.79
CA TYR A 50 4.32 -2.73 5.88
C TYR A 50 4.94 -3.61 6.99
N PRO A 51 6.27 -3.73 7.10
CA PRO A 51 6.89 -4.43 8.21
C PRO A 51 6.58 -3.79 9.57
N TRP A 52 6.45 -2.47 9.66
CA TRP A 52 6.04 -1.85 10.92
C TRP A 52 4.59 -2.19 11.30
N LEU A 53 3.68 -2.16 10.32
CA LEU A 53 2.24 -2.36 10.53
C LEU A 53 1.92 -3.80 10.97
N ILE A 54 2.44 -4.79 10.24
CA ILE A 54 2.22 -6.21 10.55
C ILE A 54 2.72 -6.52 11.98
N ARG A 55 3.82 -5.90 12.42
CA ARG A 55 4.47 -6.14 13.71
C ARG A 55 3.67 -5.48 14.80
N SER A 56 3.31 -4.21 14.57
CA SER A 56 2.47 -3.45 15.48
C SER A 56 1.15 -4.16 15.74
N TYR A 57 0.61 -4.86 14.74
CA TYR A 57 -0.56 -5.71 14.91
C TYR A 57 -0.24 -6.95 15.76
N ALA A 58 0.82 -7.71 15.40
CA ALA A 58 1.20 -8.94 16.11
C ALA A 58 1.61 -8.75 17.59
N GLU A 59 2.13 -7.56 17.94
CA GLU A 59 2.48 -7.17 19.31
C GLU A 59 1.27 -6.76 20.16
N ARG A 60 0.20 -6.27 19.52
CA ARG A 60 -0.97 -5.69 20.22
C ARG A 60 -2.19 -6.61 20.24
N ASP A 61 -2.30 -7.50 19.26
CA ASP A 61 -3.42 -8.43 19.18
C ASP A 61 -3.08 -9.75 19.88
N THR A 62 -3.88 -10.08 20.88
CA THR A 62 -3.83 -11.38 21.59
C THR A 62 -4.42 -12.51 20.75
N HIS A 63 -5.25 -12.21 19.73
CA HIS A 63 -5.90 -13.18 18.84
C HIS A 63 -5.16 -13.32 17.51
N ARG A 64 -3.88 -13.71 17.59
CA ARG A 64 -2.96 -13.91 16.44
C ARG A 64 -3.47 -14.86 15.36
N GLU A 65 -4.56 -15.57 15.61
CA GLU A 65 -5.11 -16.60 14.73
C GLU A 65 -6.17 -16.07 13.77
N ASN A 66 -6.76 -14.89 14.02
CA ASN A 66 -7.81 -14.34 13.15
C ASN A 66 -7.24 -13.51 12.00
N PHE A 67 -6.96 -14.18 10.88
CA PHE A 67 -6.44 -13.51 9.68
C PHE A 67 -7.41 -12.49 9.08
N ASN A 68 -8.72 -12.68 9.19
CA ASN A 68 -9.69 -11.71 8.66
C ASN A 68 -9.68 -10.41 9.47
N ALA A 69 -9.59 -10.50 10.80
CA ALA A 69 -9.45 -9.33 11.67
C ALA A 69 -8.17 -8.55 11.35
N PHE A 70 -7.06 -9.26 11.12
CA PHE A 70 -5.82 -8.65 10.65
C PHE A 70 -6.01 -7.91 9.33
N LEU A 71 -6.62 -8.56 8.33
CA LEU A 71 -6.82 -7.96 7.01
C LEU A 71 -7.69 -6.70 7.07
N ASP A 72 -8.73 -6.70 7.90
CA ASP A 72 -9.61 -5.55 8.04
C ASP A 72 -8.87 -4.37 8.70
N ALA A 73 -8.05 -4.63 9.71
CA ALA A 73 -7.22 -3.61 10.34
C ALA A 73 -6.11 -3.11 9.39
N TYR A 74 -5.46 -4.03 8.68
CA TYR A 74 -4.43 -3.75 7.68
C TYR A 74 -4.97 -2.85 6.57
N ARG A 75 -6.13 -3.18 5.97
CA ARG A 75 -6.70 -2.39 4.87
C ARG A 75 -7.10 -0.99 5.33
N LYS A 76 -7.61 -0.85 6.57
CA LYS A 76 -7.89 0.47 7.16
C LYS A 76 -6.62 1.29 7.35
N ALA A 77 -5.52 0.66 7.78
CA ALA A 77 -4.23 1.32 7.93
C ALA A 77 -3.61 1.75 6.60
N ASP A 78 -3.62 0.87 5.58
CA ASP A 78 -3.09 1.17 4.24
C ASP A 78 -3.89 2.31 3.59
N CYS A 79 -5.22 2.25 3.68
CA CYS A 79 -6.12 3.32 3.25
C CYS A 79 -5.81 4.64 3.97
N LEU A 80 -5.71 4.62 5.31
CA LEU A 80 -5.41 5.81 6.10
C LEU A 80 -4.04 6.40 5.75
N PHE A 81 -3.04 5.56 5.50
CA PHE A 81 -1.70 6.00 5.11
C PHE A 81 -1.71 6.75 3.78
N THR A 82 -2.49 6.27 2.79
CA THR A 82 -2.74 6.99 1.55
C THR A 82 -3.44 8.32 1.80
N MET A 83 -4.50 8.35 2.61
CA MET A 83 -5.22 9.59 2.92
C MET A 83 -4.35 10.64 3.62
N ILE A 84 -3.49 10.24 4.56
CA ILE A 84 -2.56 11.16 5.24
C ILE A 84 -1.57 11.74 4.23
N ALA A 85 -1.02 10.89 3.36
CA ALA A 85 -0.06 11.31 2.34
C ALA A 85 -0.69 12.31 1.35
N GLU A 86 -1.92 12.03 0.94
CA GLU A 86 -2.67 12.90 0.03
C GLU A 86 -3.04 14.23 0.69
N ARG A 87 -3.52 14.19 1.94
CA ARG A 87 -3.82 15.43 2.67
C ARG A 87 -2.57 16.28 2.88
N HIS A 88 -1.45 15.64 3.18
CA HIS A 88 -0.17 16.34 3.32
C HIS A 88 0.23 17.01 2.00
N ALA A 89 0.06 16.33 0.86
CA ALA A 89 0.31 16.90 -0.47
C ALA A 89 -0.56 18.15 -0.74
N GLN A 90 -1.86 18.08 -0.40
CA GLN A 90 -2.80 19.18 -0.58
C GLN A 90 -2.50 20.40 0.31
N VAL A 91 -2.03 20.18 1.55
CA VAL A 91 -1.77 21.27 2.51
C VAL A 91 -0.42 21.94 2.26
N MET A 92 0.62 21.17 1.92
CA MET A 92 1.97 21.73 1.79
C MET A 92 2.17 22.53 0.51
N GLY A 93 1.32 22.34 -0.51
CA GLY A 93 1.34 23.13 -1.76
C GLY A 93 2.64 23.03 -2.59
N ASP A 94 3.64 22.31 -2.10
CA ASP A 94 4.96 22.13 -2.68
C ASP A 94 5.12 20.72 -3.25
N ASP A 95 6.03 20.56 -4.22
CA ASP A 95 6.33 19.38 -5.05
C ASP A 95 5.41 18.18 -4.77
N ALA A 96 4.20 18.23 -5.33
CA ALA A 96 3.16 17.22 -5.12
C ALA A 96 3.71 15.80 -5.31
N ALA A 97 4.68 15.62 -6.24
CA ALA A 97 5.38 14.38 -6.53
C ALA A 97 6.04 13.70 -5.32
N ARG A 98 6.39 14.44 -4.27
CA ARG A 98 7.04 13.88 -3.07
C ARG A 98 6.09 13.29 -2.05
N HIS A 99 4.80 13.62 -2.12
CA HIS A 99 3.90 13.40 -0.99
C HIS A 99 2.78 12.40 -1.30
N GLY A 100 2.07 12.58 -2.41
CA GLY A 100 0.85 11.82 -2.72
C GLY A 100 0.87 10.94 -3.98
N PRO A 101 1.60 11.25 -5.07
CA PRO A 101 1.47 10.51 -6.33
C PRO A 101 1.87 9.04 -6.20
N ALA A 102 1.26 8.16 -6.98
CA ALA A 102 1.50 6.71 -6.94
C ALA A 102 1.25 6.03 -5.57
N MET A 103 0.54 6.70 -4.65
CA MET A 103 0.01 6.03 -3.46
C MET A 103 -1.10 5.06 -3.86
N VAL A 104 -1.11 3.90 -3.20
CA VAL A 104 -2.06 2.83 -3.49
C VAL A 104 -3.49 3.31 -3.21
N GLY A 105 -4.32 3.33 -4.26
CA GLY A 105 -5.72 3.75 -4.16
C GLY A 105 -5.94 5.25 -4.01
N ARG A 106 -4.94 6.08 -4.32
CA ARG A 106 -5.04 7.55 -4.23
C ARG A 106 -6.25 8.09 -4.98
N ASP A 107 -6.43 7.67 -6.24
CA ASP A 107 -7.43 8.28 -7.13
C ASP A 107 -8.85 8.14 -6.59
N THR A 108 -9.17 6.97 -6.03
CA THR A 108 -10.45 6.70 -5.35
C THR A 108 -10.61 7.49 -4.05
N LEU A 109 -9.51 7.82 -3.37
CA LEU A 109 -9.52 8.47 -2.05
C LEU A 109 -9.46 10.00 -2.12
N ASN A 110 -9.21 10.60 -3.28
CA ASN A 110 -9.06 12.05 -3.44
C ASN A 110 -10.27 12.82 -2.88
N ASP A 111 -11.49 12.38 -3.19
CA ASP A 111 -12.71 13.07 -2.73
C ASP A 111 -12.93 12.88 -1.23
N ALA A 112 -12.66 11.68 -0.69
CA ALA A 112 -12.70 11.43 0.74
C ALA A 112 -11.74 12.35 1.50
N VAL A 113 -10.54 12.59 0.94
CA VAL A 113 -9.54 13.49 1.54
C VAL A 113 -9.98 14.95 1.49
N LYS A 114 -10.66 15.40 0.41
CA LYS A 114 -11.24 16.75 0.33
C LYS A 114 -12.33 16.97 1.38
N LEU A 115 -13.20 15.98 1.63
CA LEU A 115 -14.23 16.08 2.68
C LEU A 115 -13.59 16.22 4.07
N VAL A 116 -12.54 15.44 4.36
CA VAL A 116 -11.73 15.62 5.57
C VAL A 116 -11.01 16.98 5.56
N GLY A 117 -10.67 17.49 4.37
CA GLY A 117 -10.25 18.87 4.06
C GLY A 117 -11.06 19.91 4.79
N GLU A 118 -12.36 19.81 4.56
CA GLU A 118 -13.43 20.72 4.97
C GLU A 118 -13.90 20.48 6.42
N GLY A 119 -13.27 19.56 7.15
CA GLY A 119 -13.61 19.24 8.53
C GLY A 119 -14.71 18.18 8.67
N GLN A 120 -15.10 17.50 7.60
CA GLN A 120 -16.02 16.37 7.68
C GLN A 120 -15.31 15.10 8.14
N SER A 121 -16.08 14.17 8.71
CA SER A 121 -15.60 12.83 9.09
C SER A 121 -15.95 11.82 8.00
N VAL A 122 -14.98 10.98 7.63
CA VAL A 122 -15.21 9.85 6.71
C VAL A 122 -14.99 8.52 7.42
N ARG A 123 -15.71 7.47 7.00
CA ARG A 123 -15.55 6.12 7.55
C ARG A 123 -14.55 5.32 6.72
N LEU A 124 -13.40 4.97 7.32
CA LEU A 124 -12.37 4.17 6.63
C LEU A 124 -12.89 2.82 6.13
N SER A 125 -13.87 2.21 6.82
CA SER A 125 -14.45 0.93 6.40
C SER A 125 -15.15 0.97 5.04
N THR A 126 -15.66 2.14 4.62
CA THR A 126 -16.28 2.33 3.31
C THR A 126 -15.25 2.08 2.20
N TYR A 127 -14.07 2.70 2.32
CA TYR A 127 -13.03 2.59 1.31
C TYR A 127 -12.16 1.34 1.47
N ALA A 128 -11.91 0.90 2.71
CA ALA A 128 -11.10 -0.28 3.03
C ALA A 128 -11.81 -1.62 2.78
N THR A 129 -13.03 -1.61 2.24
CA THR A 129 -13.79 -2.84 1.94
C THR A 129 -13.02 -3.78 1.01
N ARG A 130 -13.32 -5.07 1.12
CA ARG A 130 -12.81 -6.13 0.22
C ARG A 130 -13.83 -6.47 -0.86
N GLU A 131 -15.09 -6.18 -0.60
CA GLU A 131 -16.19 -6.37 -1.54
C GLU A 131 -15.99 -5.47 -2.76
N ASP A 132 -16.61 -5.85 -3.87
CA ASP A 132 -16.54 -5.05 -5.07
C ASP A 132 -17.39 -3.79 -4.89
N SER A 133 -16.74 -2.63 -4.92
CA SER A 133 -17.36 -1.32 -4.73
C SER A 133 -16.54 -0.29 -5.47
N SER A 134 -17.23 0.70 -6.05
CA SER A 134 -16.57 1.87 -6.67
C SER A 134 -15.77 2.69 -5.66
N GLU A 135 -16.14 2.65 -4.38
CA GLU A 135 -15.45 3.35 -3.30
C GLU A 135 -14.24 2.58 -2.77
N ARG A 136 -14.05 1.32 -3.17
CA ARG A 136 -12.93 0.51 -2.69
C ARG A 136 -11.60 1.12 -3.13
N TYR A 137 -10.72 1.43 -2.17
CA TYR A 137 -9.43 2.08 -2.48
C TYR A 137 -8.56 1.23 -3.41
N PHE A 138 -8.58 -0.11 -3.27
CA PHE A 138 -7.74 -0.99 -4.07
C PHE A 138 -8.33 -2.39 -4.23
N ALA A 139 -8.23 -2.93 -5.45
CA ALA A 139 -8.83 -4.21 -5.83
C ALA A 139 -8.10 -5.43 -5.23
N ASN A 140 -6.77 -5.41 -5.16
CA ASN A 140 -6.01 -6.52 -4.59
C ASN A 140 -6.40 -6.72 -3.11
N ARG A 141 -6.68 -7.97 -2.73
CA ARG A 141 -7.15 -8.33 -1.38
C ARG A 141 -6.16 -7.89 -0.28
N LEU A 142 -4.86 -7.99 -0.58
CA LEU A 142 -3.76 -7.57 0.29
C LEU A 142 -3.31 -6.12 0.01
N GLY A 143 -4.07 -5.32 -0.73
CA GLY A 143 -3.73 -3.93 -1.01
C GLY A 143 -2.40 -3.80 -1.78
N GLY A 144 -1.66 -2.75 -1.49
CA GLY A 144 -0.34 -2.50 -2.09
C GLY A 144 0.70 -3.56 -1.72
N LEU A 145 0.62 -4.09 -0.48
CA LEU A 145 1.51 -5.15 -0.02
C LEU A 145 1.47 -6.35 -0.96
N GLY A 146 0.28 -6.90 -1.24
CA GLY A 146 0.18 -8.09 -2.10
C GLY A 146 0.51 -7.82 -3.57
N GLN A 147 0.19 -6.62 -4.07
CA GLN A 147 0.40 -6.30 -5.47
C GLN A 147 1.87 -6.01 -5.80
N TYR A 148 2.59 -5.33 -4.91
CA TYR A 148 3.91 -4.76 -5.23
C TYR A 148 5.03 -5.16 -4.27
N TYR A 149 4.73 -5.36 -2.97
CA TYR A 149 5.79 -5.40 -1.95
C TYR A 149 6.04 -6.77 -1.31
N ALA A 150 5.07 -7.69 -1.29
CA ALA A 150 5.18 -8.96 -0.58
C ALA A 150 6.38 -9.78 -1.06
N GLY A 151 6.49 -10.00 -2.38
CA GLY A 151 7.63 -10.72 -2.96
C GLY A 151 8.97 -10.02 -2.70
N THR A 152 9.01 -8.69 -2.81
CA THR A 152 10.24 -7.92 -2.58
C THR A 152 10.69 -7.95 -1.12
N LEU A 153 9.76 -7.86 -0.17
CA LEU A 153 10.06 -7.91 1.26
C LEU A 153 10.49 -9.31 1.71
N THR A 154 9.99 -10.35 1.05
CA THR A 154 10.48 -11.71 1.24
C THR A 154 11.88 -11.90 0.66
N GLN A 155 12.16 -11.39 -0.54
CA GLN A 155 13.51 -11.44 -1.11
C GLN A 155 14.55 -10.69 -0.28
N LEU A 156 14.17 -9.58 0.36
CA LEU A 156 15.04 -8.85 1.29
C LEU A 156 15.24 -9.56 2.63
N ASP A 157 14.53 -10.66 2.86
CA ASP A 157 14.45 -11.37 4.13
C ASP A 157 14.00 -10.44 5.26
N ILE A 158 12.98 -9.62 5.00
CA ILE A 158 12.29 -8.77 5.99
C ILE A 158 11.00 -9.45 6.46
N LEU A 159 10.29 -10.10 5.52
CA LEU A 159 9.08 -10.87 5.79
C LEU A 159 9.30 -12.33 5.41
N ALA A 160 9.09 -13.23 6.35
CA ALA A 160 9.11 -14.67 6.13
C ALA A 160 7.79 -15.15 5.51
N THR A 161 7.90 -15.95 4.46
CA THR A 161 6.79 -16.77 3.95
C THR A 161 6.60 -17.94 4.92
N VAL A 162 5.63 -17.84 5.82
CA VAL A 162 5.30 -18.93 6.75
C VAL A 162 4.05 -19.65 6.24
N GLU A 163 3.95 -20.94 6.53
CA GLU A 163 2.79 -21.81 6.18
C GLU A 163 1.48 -21.39 6.88
N LYS A 164 1.54 -20.55 7.92
CA LYS A 164 0.36 -19.88 8.46
C LYS A 164 0.08 -18.62 7.66
N PRO A 165 -1.19 -18.23 7.40
CA PRO A 165 -1.53 -17.19 6.42
C PRO A 165 -1.01 -15.78 6.73
N TRP A 166 -0.27 -15.58 7.83
CA TRP A 166 0.34 -14.32 8.22
C TRP A 166 1.85 -14.31 7.94
N LEU A 167 2.31 -13.25 7.26
CA LEU A 167 3.73 -12.97 7.09
C LEU A 167 4.38 -12.84 8.47
N SER A 168 5.33 -13.72 8.79
CA SER A 168 6.12 -13.60 10.02
C SER A 168 7.37 -12.78 9.74
N TYR A 169 8.08 -12.35 10.78
CA TYR A 169 9.35 -11.64 10.64
C TYR A 169 10.51 -12.60 10.69
N THR A 170 11.49 -12.34 9.84
CA THR A 170 12.85 -12.86 10.02
C THR A 170 13.59 -11.99 11.02
N HIS A 171 14.13 -12.63 12.06
CA HIS A 171 14.80 -11.98 13.19
C HIS A 171 16.04 -11.16 12.79
N GLU A 172 16.66 -11.46 11.64
CA GLU A 172 17.98 -10.92 11.31
C GLU A 172 17.93 -9.49 10.72
N ARG A 173 16.96 -9.20 9.83
CA ARG A 173 16.86 -7.90 9.14
C ARG A 173 15.60 -7.11 9.50
N GLY A 174 14.49 -7.79 9.80
CA GLY A 174 13.22 -7.13 10.14
C GLY A 174 13.31 -6.28 11.41
N ASP A 175 14.13 -6.67 12.38
CA ASP A 175 14.28 -5.96 13.66
C ASP A 175 14.95 -4.58 13.54
N ARG A 176 15.77 -4.34 12.50
CA ARG A 176 16.48 -3.05 12.34
C ARG A 176 15.58 -1.94 11.79
N LEU A 177 14.56 -2.27 10.99
CA LEU A 177 13.58 -1.31 10.45
C LEU A 177 12.59 -0.79 11.50
N ARG A 178 12.66 -1.30 12.75
CA ARG A 178 11.87 -0.92 13.93
C ARG A 178 11.81 0.59 14.21
N LEU A 179 12.87 1.33 13.88
CA LEU A 179 13.10 2.69 14.39
C LEU A 179 12.65 3.82 13.46
N ALA A 180 12.20 3.52 12.23
CA ALA A 180 12.00 4.55 11.22
C ALA A 180 10.79 5.49 11.44
N PRO A 181 9.62 5.07 11.97
CA PRO A 181 8.49 6.01 12.14
C PRO A 181 8.38 6.65 13.53
N THR A 182 9.16 6.24 14.53
CA THR A 182 8.85 6.54 15.95
C THR A 182 9.61 7.72 16.56
N HIS A 183 10.54 8.37 15.86
CA HIS A 183 11.36 9.43 16.47
C HIS A 183 10.64 10.79 16.66
N ARG A 184 9.31 10.88 16.49
CA ARG A 184 8.59 12.16 16.70
C ARG A 184 7.23 12.15 17.39
N SER A 185 6.88 11.11 18.15
CA SER A 185 5.67 11.20 19.00
C SER A 185 5.81 10.47 20.33
N SER A 186 6.47 11.12 21.30
CA SER A 186 6.33 10.81 22.72
C SER A 186 4.98 11.30 23.26
N ARG A 187 3.87 10.79 22.72
CA ARG A 187 2.54 10.88 23.36
C ARG A 187 1.82 9.58 23.08
N LYS A 188 1.65 8.77 24.13
CA LYS A 188 0.79 7.59 24.15
C LYS A 188 -0.65 8.02 23.84
N ARG A 189 -0.99 8.10 22.56
CA ARG A 189 -2.38 8.04 22.09
C ARG A 189 -2.42 6.99 21.00
N SER A 190 -3.28 6.02 21.22
CA SER A 190 -3.64 5.01 20.25
C SER A 190 -4.03 5.69 18.94
N LEU A 191 -3.31 5.38 17.84
CA LEU A 191 -3.68 5.79 16.47
C LEU A 191 -5.12 5.37 16.11
N TRP A 192 -5.68 4.41 16.84
CA TRP A 192 -7.01 3.85 16.66
C TRP A 192 -8.12 4.60 17.41
N GLU A 193 -7.77 5.54 18.28
CA GLU A 193 -8.71 6.41 19.02
C GLU A 193 -8.73 7.85 18.49
N LEU A 194 -8.12 8.10 17.32
CA LEU A 194 -8.14 9.42 16.69
C LEU A 194 -9.53 9.73 16.14
N ASN A 195 -10.39 10.23 17.02
CA ASN A 195 -11.49 11.10 16.63
C ASN A 195 -10.84 12.40 16.12
N MET A 196 -10.76 12.58 14.80
CA MET A 196 -10.12 13.75 14.19
C MET A 196 -10.94 15.02 14.49
N ARG A 197 -10.69 15.66 15.63
CA ARG A 197 -10.93 17.10 15.78
C ARG A 197 -9.64 17.83 15.44
N VAL A 198 -9.64 18.46 14.28
CA VAL A 198 -8.61 19.43 13.91
C VAL A 198 -8.80 20.67 14.79
N PRO A 199 -7.81 21.12 15.57
CA PRO A 199 -7.91 22.38 16.29
C PRO A 199 -7.95 23.52 15.26
N ALA A 200 -9.04 24.29 15.26
CA ALA A 200 -9.15 25.51 14.49
C ALA A 200 -7.99 26.45 14.89
N LYS A 201 -7.06 26.71 13.97
CA LYS A 201 -6.10 27.80 14.14
C LYS A 201 -6.88 29.11 14.09
N SER A 202 -6.90 29.82 15.21
CA SER A 202 -7.33 31.22 15.26
C SER A 202 -6.49 32.04 14.28
N LEU A 203 -7.13 32.60 13.26
CA LEU A 203 -6.54 33.62 12.40
C LEU A 203 -6.17 34.83 13.26
N PRO A 204 -4.96 35.40 13.13
CA PRO A 204 -4.64 36.66 13.78
C PRO A 204 -5.45 37.78 13.12
N GLN A 205 -6.26 38.47 13.92
CA GLN A 205 -6.80 39.77 13.51
C GLN A 205 -5.65 40.77 13.46
N ARG A 206 -5.34 41.25 12.26
CA ARG A 206 -4.93 42.63 11.95
C ARG A 206 -4.91 42.84 10.46
#